data_AF-A0A535HD69-F1
#
_entry.id   AF-A0A535HD69-F1
#
_cell.length_a   1.000
_cell.length_b   1.000
_cell.length_c   1.000
_cell.angle_alpha   90.00
_cell.angle_beta   90.00
_cell.angle_gamma   90.00
#
_symmetry.space_group_name_H-M   'P 1'
#
loop_
_entity.id
_entity.type
_entity.pdbx_description
1 polymer ?
#
loop_
_entity_poly.entity_id
_entity_poly.type
_entity_poly.pdbx_seq_one_letter_code
_entity_poly.pdbx_strand_id
1 'polypeptide(L)'
;MNYKREDDAGQSLIQASSSATECCHCLPLSSIQMVPSQDQEETIDNDNVTPASPEMNALIRAKLEGCFPRSTPLSLLLLHVSQLEQVHIHPQSALLHKRQRYHASASFLEQVLVNVRRAIRDDDELLIHEGTGAAIIFPGVDLQGVAGIVERVSHQVDLLQAETVIPPLRRETDIALGVGSYP
;
A
#
# COMPACT_ATOMS: atom_id res chain seq x y z
N MET A 1 -40.62 -36.82 36.77
CA MET A 1 -41.05 -35.41 36.78
C MET A 1 -40.20 -34.66 35.77
N ASN A 2 -40.87 -34.11 34.76
CA ASN A 2 -40.33 -33.17 33.79
C ASN A 2 -39.93 -31.86 34.47
N TYR A 3 -38.85 -31.22 34.00
CA TYR A 3 -38.91 -29.82 33.56
C TYR A 3 -38.00 -29.62 32.34
N LYS A 4 -38.65 -29.17 31.25
CA LYS A 4 -38.10 -28.57 30.02
C LYS A 4 -37.82 -27.07 30.28
N ARG A 5 -36.78 -26.51 29.64
CA ARG A 5 -36.81 -25.34 28.73
C ARG A 5 -35.38 -24.88 28.39
N GLU A 6 -35.01 -24.98 27.11
CA GLU A 6 -35.01 -23.90 26.08
C GLU A 6 -33.79 -22.98 26.24
N ASP A 7 -32.77 -23.21 25.41
CA ASP A 7 -32.50 -22.40 24.19
C ASP A 7 -31.97 -21.02 24.59
N ASP A 8 -30.68 -20.77 24.37
CA ASP A 8 -30.35 -19.59 23.58
C ASP A 8 -28.94 -19.63 22.99
N ALA A 9 -28.93 -19.41 21.68
CA ALA A 9 -27.85 -18.88 20.88
C ALA A 9 -26.41 -19.35 21.20
N GLY A 10 -26.05 -20.49 20.62
CA GLY A 10 -24.73 -20.61 20.02
C GLY A 10 -24.53 -19.44 19.06
N GLN A 11 -23.83 -18.41 19.51
CA GLN A 11 -23.38 -17.29 18.70
C GLN A 11 -22.36 -17.81 17.70
N SER A 12 -22.85 -18.51 16.67
CA SER A 12 -22.24 -18.49 15.36
C SER A 12 -22.40 -17.05 14.88
N LEU A 13 -21.49 -16.20 15.35
CA LEU A 13 -21.20 -14.94 14.71
C LEU A 13 -20.82 -15.31 13.30
N ILE A 14 -21.80 -15.11 12.43
CA ILE A 14 -21.70 -15.08 10.98
C ILE A 14 -20.35 -14.45 10.69
N GLN A 15 -19.39 -15.30 10.34
CA GLN A 15 -18.13 -14.89 9.78
C GLN A 15 -18.53 -14.31 8.45
N ALA A 16 -18.88 -13.01 8.47
CA ALA A 16 -19.05 -12.22 7.28
C ALA A 16 -17.81 -12.52 6.45
N SER A 17 -18.05 -13.11 5.29
CA SER A 17 -17.05 -13.38 4.28
C SER A 17 -16.39 -12.06 3.92
N SER A 18 -15.40 -11.65 4.71
CA SER A 18 -14.51 -10.57 4.34
C SER A 18 -13.76 -11.11 3.15
N SER A 19 -13.96 -10.51 1.98
CA SER A 19 -12.99 -10.57 0.88
C SER A 19 -11.60 -10.58 1.51
N ALA A 20 -10.81 -11.63 1.29
CA ALA A 20 -9.51 -11.80 1.93
C ALA A 20 -8.66 -10.56 1.60
N THR A 21 -8.56 -9.64 2.56
CA THR A 21 -7.79 -8.42 2.40
C THR A 21 -6.32 -8.79 2.42
N GLU A 22 -5.61 -8.55 1.32
CA GLU A 22 -4.18 -8.84 1.25
C GLU A 22 -3.42 -7.81 2.09
N CYS A 23 -2.29 -8.20 2.68
CA CYS A 23 -1.44 -7.28 3.44
C CYS A 23 -0.44 -6.62 2.49
N CYS A 24 -0.36 -5.30 2.51
CA CYS A 24 0.71 -4.59 1.82
C CYS A 24 1.96 -4.51 2.70
N HIS A 25 3.11 -4.92 2.15
CA HIS A 25 4.42 -4.89 2.81
C HIS A 25 5.33 -3.78 2.26
N CYS A 26 4.78 -2.78 1.58
CA CYS A 26 5.59 -1.64 1.11
C CYS A 26 6.12 -0.85 2.31
N LEU A 27 7.32 -0.30 2.15
CA LEU A 27 7.98 0.49 3.19
C LEU A 27 7.70 1.98 2.99
N PRO A 28 7.53 2.77 4.06
CA PRO A 28 7.49 4.22 3.95
C PRO A 28 8.72 4.77 3.20
N LEU A 29 8.51 5.79 2.38
CA LEU A 29 9.55 6.48 1.60
C LEU A 29 10.68 6.98 2.50
N SER A 30 10.33 7.47 3.68
CA SER A 30 11.26 7.89 4.73
C SER A 30 12.20 6.77 5.21
N SER A 31 11.80 5.50 5.09
CA SER A 31 12.60 4.33 5.47
C SER A 31 13.49 3.82 4.34
N ILE A 32 13.17 4.13 3.08
CA ILE A 32 13.87 3.59 1.90
C ILE A 32 15.27 4.19 1.72
N GLN A 33 15.59 5.28 2.42
CA GLN A 33 16.95 5.84 2.49
C GLN A 33 17.91 5.00 3.34
N MET A 34 17.42 3.97 4.05
CA MET A 34 18.27 2.96 4.68
C MET A 34 18.31 1.71 3.82
N VAL A 35 19.48 1.46 3.22
CA VAL A 35 19.86 0.27 2.45
C VAL A 35 19.18 -1.00 2.99
N PRO A 36 18.60 -1.88 2.15
CA PRO A 36 17.98 -3.11 2.62
C PRO A 36 19.07 -4.00 3.21
N SER A 37 19.15 -4.04 4.54
CA SER A 37 19.97 -5.00 5.27
C SER A 37 19.14 -6.28 5.33
N GLN A 38 19.64 -7.35 4.69
CA GLN A 38 18.97 -8.65 4.54
C GLN A 38 18.66 -9.41 5.85
N ASP A 39 18.86 -8.82 7.02
CA ASP A 39 18.75 -9.50 8.32
C ASP A 39 17.88 -8.72 9.32
N GLN A 40 16.59 -8.48 8.99
CA GLN A 40 15.59 -8.19 10.01
C GLN A 40 14.56 -9.30 10.04
N GLU A 41 14.67 -10.18 11.03
CA GLU A 41 13.58 -11.07 11.45
C GLU A 41 12.35 -10.20 11.73
N GLU A 42 11.38 -10.27 10.82
CA GLU A 42 10.14 -9.51 10.86
C GLU A 42 9.27 -10.00 12.02
N THR A 43 9.44 -9.38 13.19
CA THR A 43 8.31 -9.22 14.12
C THR A 43 7.37 -8.23 13.44
N ILE A 44 6.47 -8.74 12.57
CA ILE A 44 5.46 -7.91 11.89
C ILE A 44 4.60 -7.30 13.00
N ASP A 45 4.86 -6.05 13.31
CA ASP A 45 3.98 -5.25 14.13
C ASP A 45 2.70 -5.02 13.33
N ASN A 46 1.66 -5.81 13.64
CA ASN A 46 0.38 -5.80 12.94
C ASN A 46 -0.29 -4.41 12.92
N ASP A 47 0.17 -3.48 13.76
CA ASP A 47 -0.27 -2.09 13.79
C ASP A 47 0.24 -1.25 12.59
N ASN A 48 1.22 -1.77 11.83
CA ASN A 48 1.83 -1.06 10.69
C ASN A 48 1.39 -1.56 9.31
N VAL A 49 0.60 -2.63 9.23
CA VAL A 49 0.19 -3.22 7.95
C VAL A 49 -0.98 -2.44 7.34
N THR A 50 -0.84 -2.07 6.06
CA THR A 50 -1.94 -1.44 5.31
C THR A 50 -2.70 -2.51 4.54
N PRO A 51 -4.03 -2.66 4.76
CA PRO A 51 -4.85 -3.62 4.02
C PRO A 51 -5.01 -3.20 2.56
N ALA A 52 -4.69 -4.10 1.62
CA ALA A 52 -4.77 -3.90 0.18
C ALA A 52 -5.90 -4.72 -0.47
N SER A 53 -6.45 -4.18 -1.55
CA SER A 53 -7.43 -4.89 -2.38
C SER A 53 -6.74 -5.96 -3.24
N PRO A 54 -7.29 -7.19 -3.32
CA PRO A 54 -6.76 -8.22 -4.23
C PRO A 54 -6.85 -7.82 -5.70
N GLU A 55 -7.70 -6.85 -6.05
CA GLU A 55 -7.87 -6.34 -7.41
C GLU A 55 -6.57 -5.74 -7.97
N MET A 56 -5.79 -5.05 -7.12
CA MET A 56 -4.52 -4.47 -7.55
C MET A 56 -3.52 -5.57 -7.94
N ASN A 57 -3.44 -6.63 -7.13
CA ASN A 57 -2.60 -7.78 -7.43
C ASN A 57 -3.04 -8.47 -8.72
N ALA A 58 -4.35 -8.65 -8.92
CA ALA A 58 -4.90 -9.21 -10.15
C ALA A 58 -4.56 -8.36 -11.38
N LEU A 59 -4.66 -7.03 -11.29
CA LEU A 59 -4.29 -6.10 -12.38
C LEU A 59 -2.80 -6.21 -12.73
N ILE A 60 -1.93 -6.24 -11.71
CA ILE A 60 -0.49 -6.39 -11.90
C ILE A 60 -0.19 -7.73 -12.59
N ARG A 61 -0.76 -8.84 -12.10
CA ARG A 61 -0.53 -10.17 -12.68
C ARG A 61 -0.97 -10.23 -14.14
N ALA A 62 -2.18 -9.77 -14.45
CA ALA A 62 -2.70 -9.76 -15.81
C ALA A 62 -1.80 -8.95 -16.77
N LYS A 63 -1.20 -7.85 -16.27
CA LYS A 63 -0.25 -7.06 -17.03
C LYS A 63 1.09 -7.75 -17.20
N LEU A 64 1.62 -8.33 -16.14
CA LEU A 64 2.88 -9.07 -16.18
C LEU A 64 2.80 -10.29 -17.10
N GLU A 65 1.65 -10.98 -17.19
CA GLU A 65 1.46 -12.11 -18.12
C GLU A 65 1.80 -11.73 -19.56
N GLY A 66 1.44 -10.51 -20.00
CA GLY A 66 1.77 -9.99 -21.33
C GLY A 66 3.25 -9.61 -21.52
N CYS A 67 4.02 -9.49 -20.44
CA CYS A 67 5.43 -9.14 -20.49
C CYS A 67 6.35 -10.35 -20.68
N PHE A 68 5.85 -11.58 -20.59
CA PHE A 68 6.66 -12.81 -20.66
C PHE A 68 6.29 -13.70 -21.86
N PRO A 69 7.24 -14.51 -22.39
CA PRO A 69 8.67 -14.55 -22.05
C PRO A 69 9.43 -13.32 -22.58
N ARG A 70 10.53 -12.96 -21.92
CA ARG A 70 11.29 -11.74 -22.23
C ARG A 70 12.79 -11.95 -22.13
N SER A 71 13.53 -11.14 -22.89
CA SER A 71 15.00 -11.15 -22.97
C SER A 71 15.65 -9.90 -22.36
N THR A 72 14.87 -8.89 -22.00
CA THR A 72 15.35 -7.65 -21.36
C THR A 72 15.08 -7.67 -19.85
N PRO A 73 15.56 -6.70 -19.04
CA PRO A 73 15.20 -6.54 -17.61
C PRO A 73 13.88 -5.78 -17.40
N LEU A 74 13.12 -6.05 -16.33
CA LEU A 74 11.81 -5.46 -15.99
C LEU A 74 11.84 -5.13 -14.52
N SER A 75 11.46 -3.90 -14.20
CA SER A 75 11.24 -3.51 -12.82
C SER A 75 9.79 -3.12 -12.59
N LEU A 76 9.34 -3.29 -11.36
CA LEU A 76 8.03 -2.91 -10.87
C LEU A 76 8.23 -2.01 -9.66
N LEU A 77 7.57 -0.86 -9.65
CA LEU A 77 7.43 -0.01 -8.48
C LEU A 77 5.96 0.01 -8.05
N LEU A 78 5.71 -0.41 -6.82
CA LEU A 78 4.45 -0.20 -6.13
C LEU A 78 4.54 1.11 -5.37
N LEU A 79 3.47 1.91 -5.42
CA LEU A 79 3.35 3.16 -4.69
C LEU A 79 1.96 3.24 -4.09
N HIS A 80 1.86 3.49 -2.81
CA HIS A 80 0.59 3.85 -2.19
C HIS A 80 0.78 4.87 -1.10
N VAL A 81 -0.33 5.49 -0.71
CA VAL A 81 -0.37 6.41 0.41
C VAL A 81 -1.11 5.71 1.55
N SER A 82 -0.44 5.58 2.69
CA SER A 82 -1.00 5.01 3.91
C SER A 82 -1.26 6.12 4.92
N GLN A 83 -2.40 6.06 5.60
CA GLN A 83 -2.76 7.03 6.63
C GLN A 83 -3.12 6.30 7.92
N LEU A 84 -2.68 6.85 9.05
CA LEU A 84 -3.01 6.32 10.36
C LEU A 84 -4.32 6.94 10.87
N GLU A 85 -5.30 6.10 11.18
CA GLU A 85 -6.53 6.55 11.84
C GLU A 85 -6.30 6.70 13.36
N GLN A 86 -6.53 7.90 13.88
CA GLN A 86 -6.68 8.13 15.32
C GLN A 86 -8.18 8.05 15.67
N VAL A 87 -8.62 6.90 16.17
CA VAL A 87 -9.98 6.73 16.67
C VAL A 87 -10.20 7.70 17.84
N HIS A 88 -11.23 8.55 17.76
CA HIS A 88 -11.55 9.52 18.81
C HIS A 88 -11.94 8.78 20.09
N ILE A 89 -11.30 9.17 21.20
CA ILE A 89 -11.51 8.59 22.53
C ILE A 89 -12.95 8.85 22.98
N HIS A 90 -13.75 7.79 23.11
CA HIS A 90 -14.89 7.82 24.02
C HIS A 90 -14.42 7.23 25.36
N PRO A 91 -14.40 8.00 26.47
CA PRO A 91 -13.70 7.64 27.71
C PRO A 91 -14.29 6.45 28.49
N GLN A 92 -15.23 5.69 27.92
CA GLN A 92 -15.95 4.61 28.61
C GLN A 92 -15.73 3.20 28.04
N SER A 93 -14.96 3.03 26.96
CA SER A 93 -14.68 1.70 26.42
C SER A 93 -13.29 1.21 26.82
N ALA A 94 -13.23 0.15 27.62
CA ALA A 94 -12.01 -0.60 27.99
C ALA A 94 -11.42 -1.43 26.83
N LEU A 95 -11.61 -0.99 25.58
CA LEU A 95 -11.05 -1.64 24.40
C LEU A 95 -9.68 -1.03 24.12
N LEU A 96 -8.66 -1.88 24.18
CA LEU A 96 -7.29 -1.54 23.79
C LEU A 96 -7.31 -0.89 22.40
N HIS A 97 -6.72 0.30 22.33
CA HIS A 97 -6.54 1.09 21.12
C HIS A 97 -5.99 0.23 19.98
N LYS A 98 -6.73 0.10 18.87
CA LYS A 98 -6.16 -0.46 17.64
C LYS A 98 -5.83 0.70 16.72
N ARG A 99 -4.54 1.01 16.61
CA ARG A 99 -4.00 1.89 15.58
C ARG A 99 -4.12 1.15 14.25
N GLN A 100 -4.85 1.72 13.30
CA GLN A 100 -5.05 1.07 12.00
C GLN A 100 -4.64 2.00 10.87
N ARG A 101 -3.85 1.45 9.94
CA ARG A 101 -3.50 2.08 8.68
C ARG A 101 -4.51 1.73 7.59
N TYR A 102 -4.77 2.67 6.70
CA TYR A 102 -5.63 2.50 5.53
C TYR A 102 -5.10 3.33 4.36
N HIS A 103 -5.54 3.00 3.15
CA HIS A 103 -5.14 3.76 1.96
C HIS A 103 -5.81 5.13 1.93
N ALA A 104 -5.04 6.16 1.58
CA ALA A 104 -5.61 7.50 1.39
C ALA A 104 -6.62 7.52 0.23
N SER A 105 -7.37 8.63 0.12
CA SER A 105 -8.31 8.82 -0.98
C SER A 105 -7.59 8.83 -2.35
N ALA A 106 -8.29 8.35 -3.38
CA ALA A 106 -7.82 8.38 -4.76
C ALA A 106 -7.38 9.79 -5.20
N SER A 107 -8.12 10.83 -4.78
CA SER A 107 -7.78 12.22 -5.06
C SER A 107 -6.43 12.66 -4.50
N PHE A 108 -6.00 12.09 -3.37
CA PHE A 108 -4.70 12.40 -2.82
C PHE A 108 -3.60 11.60 -3.51
N LEU A 109 -3.85 10.32 -3.80
CA LEU A 109 -2.96 9.50 -4.62
C LEU A 109 -2.67 10.17 -5.97
N GLU A 110 -3.68 10.73 -6.64
CA GLU A 110 -3.51 11.44 -7.91
C GLU A 110 -2.56 12.64 -7.81
N GLN A 111 -2.63 13.41 -6.72
CA GLN A 111 -1.72 14.54 -6.48
C GLN A 111 -0.27 14.08 -6.32
N VAL A 112 -0.07 12.94 -5.65
CA VAL A 112 1.25 12.30 -5.58
C VAL A 112 1.69 11.86 -6.99
N LEU A 113 0.82 11.19 -7.73
CA LEU A 113 1.13 10.67 -9.07
C LEU A 113 1.45 11.75 -10.10
N VAL A 114 0.92 12.97 -9.98
CA VAL A 114 1.30 14.10 -10.84
C VAL A 114 2.81 14.38 -10.77
N ASN A 115 3.42 14.26 -9.59
CA ASN A 115 4.87 14.45 -9.42
C ASN A 115 5.66 13.21 -9.84
N VAL A 116 5.14 12.01 -9.55
CA VAL A 116 5.76 10.75 -9.98
C VAL A 116 5.87 10.66 -11.50
N ARG A 117 4.86 11.13 -12.23
CA ARG A 117 4.87 11.20 -13.71
C ARG A 117 6.04 12.02 -14.27
N ARG A 118 6.60 12.97 -13.50
CA ARG A 118 7.77 13.76 -13.90
C ARG A 118 9.08 13.00 -13.75
N ALA A 119 9.09 11.91 -12.99
CA ALA A 119 10.27 11.08 -12.73
C ALA A 119 10.35 9.84 -13.66
N ILE A 120 9.25 9.46 -14.30
CA ILE A 120 9.15 8.28 -15.17
C ILE A 120 9.09 8.68 -16.65
N ARG A 121 9.29 7.71 -17.55
CA ARG A 121 9.22 7.89 -19.00
C ARG A 121 7.77 7.72 -19.48
N ASP A 122 7.45 8.25 -20.65
CA ASP A 122 6.12 8.10 -21.26
C ASP A 122 5.80 6.64 -21.63
N ASP A 123 6.82 5.83 -21.90
CA ASP A 123 6.68 4.40 -22.24
C ASP A 123 6.52 3.49 -20.99
N ASP A 124 6.64 4.05 -19.77
CA ASP A 124 6.44 3.29 -18.54
C ASP A 124 4.94 3.05 -18.30
N GLU A 125 4.55 1.81 -18.00
CA GLU A 125 3.12 1.49 -17.82
C GLU A 125 2.65 1.80 -16.40
N LEU A 126 1.70 2.72 -16.27
CA LEU A 126 1.09 3.11 -15.00
C LEU A 126 -0.29 2.47 -14.82
N LEU A 127 -0.43 1.65 -13.78
CA LEU A 127 -1.68 1.07 -13.30
C LEU A 127 -2.12 1.78 -12.02
N ILE A 128 -3.39 2.17 -11.93
CA ILE A 128 -3.94 2.87 -10.77
C ILE A 128 -5.18 2.12 -10.28
N HIS A 129 -5.25 1.87 -8.99
CA HIS A 129 -6.42 1.32 -8.30
C HIS A 129 -6.83 2.27 -7.17
N GLU A 130 -8.04 2.81 -7.24
CA GLU A 130 -8.55 3.87 -6.36
C GLU A 130 -8.53 3.50 -4.87
N GLY A 131 -8.64 2.20 -4.54
CA GLY A 131 -8.66 1.71 -3.16
C GLY A 131 -7.33 1.17 -2.64
N THR A 132 -6.23 1.25 -3.40
CA THR A 132 -4.94 0.65 -2.96
C THR A 132 -3.76 1.51 -3.33
N GLY A 133 -3.61 1.96 -4.58
CA GLY A 133 -2.39 2.64 -4.99
C GLY A 133 -2.13 2.52 -6.48
N ALA A 134 -0.87 2.67 -6.83
CA ALA A 134 -0.37 2.55 -8.18
C ALA A 134 0.73 1.50 -8.30
N ALA A 135 0.84 0.94 -9.49
CA ALA A 135 1.94 0.08 -9.92
C ALA A 135 2.50 0.67 -11.20
N ILE A 136 3.81 0.76 -11.28
CA ILE A 136 4.54 1.29 -12.43
C ILE A 136 5.46 0.19 -12.92
N ILE A 137 5.27 -0.21 -14.16
CA ILE A 137 6.05 -1.25 -14.81
C ILE A 137 7.06 -0.57 -15.72
N PHE A 138 8.33 -0.97 -15.61
CA PHE A 138 9.46 -0.39 -16.34
C PHE A 138 10.10 -1.44 -17.27
N PRO A 139 9.64 -1.56 -18.52
CA PRO A 139 10.27 -2.44 -19.50
C PRO A 139 11.71 -1.99 -19.81
N GLY A 140 12.65 -2.93 -19.81
CA GLY A 140 14.06 -2.65 -20.10
C GLY A 140 14.84 -2.00 -18.96
N VAL A 141 14.28 -1.94 -17.75
CA VAL A 141 14.92 -1.38 -16.56
C VAL A 141 15.35 -2.50 -15.63
N ASP A 142 16.61 -2.45 -15.18
CA ASP A 142 17.20 -3.39 -14.24
C ASP A 142 17.17 -2.85 -12.80
N LEU A 143 17.72 -3.62 -11.85
CA LEU A 143 17.74 -3.24 -10.44
C LEU A 143 18.44 -1.90 -10.18
N GLN A 144 19.53 -1.60 -10.90
CA GLN A 144 20.25 -0.33 -10.75
C GLN A 144 19.44 0.83 -11.34
N GLY A 145 18.80 0.61 -12.49
CA GLY A 145 17.94 1.57 -13.13
C GLY A 145 16.73 1.93 -12.28
N VAL A 146 16.07 0.93 -11.66
CA VAL A 146 14.93 1.21 -10.78
C VAL A 146 15.34 1.92 -9.50
N ALA A 147 16.52 1.64 -8.93
CA ALA A 147 17.03 2.39 -7.78
C ALA A 147 17.16 3.89 -8.11
N GLY A 148 17.72 4.23 -9.28
CA GLY A 148 17.79 5.63 -9.73
C GLY A 148 16.42 6.24 -10.05
N ILE A 149 15.43 5.45 -10.46
CA ILE A 149 14.05 5.91 -10.60
C ILE A 149 13.45 6.21 -9.22
N VAL A 150 13.62 5.32 -8.25
CA VAL A 150 13.11 5.48 -6.88
C VAL A 150 13.67 6.73 -6.22
N GLU A 151 14.98 7.02 -6.36
CA GLU A 151 15.57 8.26 -5.87
C GLU A 151 14.92 9.50 -6.50
N ARG A 152 14.73 9.49 -7.84
CA ARG A 152 14.07 10.60 -8.53
C ARG A 152 12.62 10.76 -8.10
N VAL A 153 11.90 9.65 -7.92
CA VAL A 153 10.52 9.65 -7.40
C VAL A 153 10.49 10.22 -5.98
N SER A 154 11.40 9.80 -5.10
CA SER A 154 11.51 10.33 -3.73
C SER A 154 11.68 11.84 -3.77
N HIS A 155 12.63 12.34 -4.57
CA HIS A 155 12.86 13.77 -4.70
C HIS A 155 11.66 14.54 -5.24
N GLN A 156 10.94 14.00 -6.24
CA GLN A 156 9.74 14.65 -6.76
C GLN A 156 8.59 14.68 -5.75
N VAL A 157 8.48 13.63 -4.94
CA VAL A 157 7.48 13.52 -3.89
C VAL A 157 7.81 14.42 -2.71
N ASP A 158 9.08 14.55 -2.31
CA ASP A 158 9.51 15.44 -1.21
C ASP A 158 9.23 16.92 -1.50
N LEU A 159 9.06 17.29 -2.78
CA LEU A 159 8.63 18.64 -3.18
C LEU A 159 7.15 18.90 -2.90
N LEU A 160 6.35 17.87 -2.59
CA LEU A 160 4.97 18.03 -2.15
C LEU A 160 4.95 18.62 -0.75
N GLN A 161 4.63 19.90 -0.65
CA GLN A 161 4.38 20.55 0.62
C GLN A 161 3.00 20.15 1.15
N ALA A 162 2.89 19.84 2.45
CA ALA A 162 1.63 19.42 3.07
C ALA A 162 0.50 20.46 2.91
N GLU A 163 0.86 21.74 2.80
CA GLU A 163 -0.03 22.88 2.58
C GLU A 163 -0.56 22.99 1.14
N THR A 164 0.11 22.34 0.19
CA THR A 164 -0.28 22.31 -1.23
C THR A 164 -1.22 21.16 -1.57
N VAL A 165 -1.37 20.21 -0.64
CA VAL A 165 -2.29 19.08 -0.77
C VAL A 165 -3.73 19.55 -0.54
N ILE A 166 -4.63 19.17 -1.44
CA ILE A 166 -6.04 19.52 -1.36
C ILE A 166 -6.88 18.24 -1.20
N PRO A 167 -7.63 18.07 -0.10
CA PRO A 167 -7.66 18.93 1.08
C PRO A 167 -6.37 18.81 1.92
N PRO A 168 -6.06 19.78 2.79
CA PRO A 168 -4.89 19.71 3.67
C PRO A 168 -4.88 18.42 4.49
N LEU A 169 -3.68 17.86 4.71
CA LEU A 169 -3.50 16.63 5.47
C LEU A 169 -3.98 16.80 6.90
N ARG A 170 -4.87 15.90 7.35
CA ARG A 170 -5.43 15.89 8.71
C ARG A 170 -4.98 14.72 9.56
N ARG A 171 -4.27 13.78 8.95
CA ARG A 171 -3.90 12.49 9.53
C ARG A 171 -2.43 12.25 9.23
N GLU A 172 -1.75 11.54 10.13
CA GLU A 172 -0.39 11.06 9.88
C GLU A 172 -0.42 10.22 8.60
N THR A 173 0.43 10.59 7.65
CA THR A 173 0.39 10.09 6.28
C THR A 173 1.78 9.72 5.83
N ASP A 174 1.93 8.47 5.39
CA ASP A 174 3.16 7.92 4.82
C ASP A 174 2.93 7.63 3.34
N ILE A 175 3.87 8.03 2.49
CA ILE A 175 3.95 7.53 1.11
C ILE A 175 4.82 6.29 1.18
N ALA A 176 4.31 5.13 0.78
CA ALA A 176 5.00 3.85 0.85
C ALA A 176 5.31 3.33 -0.56
N LEU A 177 6.51 2.78 -0.72
CA LEU A 177 6.97 2.16 -1.96
C LEU A 177 7.38 0.70 -1.77
N GLY A 178 7.19 -0.09 -2.82
CA GLY A 178 7.71 -1.45 -2.93
C GLY A 178 8.37 -1.64 -4.29
N VAL A 179 9.49 -2.36 -4.35
CA VAL A 179 10.25 -2.54 -5.60
C VAL A 179 10.46 -4.02 -5.87
N GLY A 180 10.22 -4.42 -7.11
CA GLY A 180 10.59 -5.72 -7.65
C GLY A 180 11.38 -5.55 -8.94
N SER A 181 12.29 -6.47 -9.26
CA SER A 181 13.00 -6.49 -10.54
C SER A 181 13.21 -7.92 -11.02
N TYR A 182 13.30 -8.10 -12.33
CA TYR A 182 13.49 -9.37 -13.01
C TYR A 182 14.35 -9.20 -14.30
N PRO A 183 15.29 -10.12 -14.61
CA PRO A 183 15.79 -11.14 -13.70
C PRO A 183 16.47 -10.51 -12.48
#